data_AF-A0A232EH80-F1
#
_entry.id   AF-A0A232EH80-F1
#
_cell.length_a   1.000
_cell.length_b   1.000
_cell.length_c   1.000
_cell.angle_alpha   90.00
_cell.angle_beta   90.00
_cell.angle_gamma   90.00
#
_symmetry.space_group_name_H-M   'P 1'
#
loop_
_entity.id
_entity.type
_entity.pdbx_description
1 polymer ?
#
loop_
_entity_poly.entity_id
_entity_poly.type
_entity_poly.pdbx_seq_one_letter_code
_entity_poly.pdbx_strand_id
1 'polypeptide(L)' 'MIQRIRTACAAIPRDVLRRPIRQFRARLDLCIQQNGGNFEQLING' A
#
# COMPACT_ATOMS: atom_id res chain seq x y z
N MET A 1 -22.04 10.55 -8.34
CA MET A 1 -21.13 9.62 -7.61
C MET A 1 -19.82 9.38 -8.37
N ILE A 2 -19.88 8.96 -9.64
CA ILE A 2 -18.68 8.67 -10.45
C ILE A 2 -17.70 9.85 -10.62
N GLN A 3 -18.23 11.08 -10.73
CA GLN A 3 -17.39 12.27 -10.89
C GLN A 3 -16.53 12.55 -9.66
N ARG A 4 -17.06 12.30 -8.45
CA ARG A 4 -16.30 12.47 -7.20
C ARG A 4 -15.11 11.51 -7.14
N ILE A 5 -15.32 10.26 -7.56
CA ILE A 5 -14.26 9.24 -7.63
C ILE A 5 -13.20 9.65 -8.65
N ARG A 6 -13.61 10.11 -9.84
CA ARG A 6 -12.68 10.56 -10.89
C ARG A 6 -11.82 11.74 -10.42
N THR A 7 -12.43 12.75 -9.79
CA THR A 7 -11.69 13.89 -9.22
C THR A 7 -10.72 13.44 -8.14
N ALA A 8 -11.15 12.55 -7.23
CA ALA A 8 -10.28 12.03 -6.19
C ALA A 8 -9.08 11.27 -6.78
N CYS A 9 -9.31 10.37 -7.75
CA CYS A 9 -8.24 9.63 -8.42
C CYS A 9 -7.27 10.53 -9.19
N ALA A 10 -7.77 11.55 -9.88
CA ALA A 10 -6.94 12.50 -10.63
C ALA A 10 -6.05 13.36 -9.71
N ALA A 11 -6.48 13.59 -8.47
CA ALA A 11 -5.72 14.35 -7.48
C ALA A 11 -4.60 13.53 -6.80
N ILE A 12 -4.54 12.20 -6.98
CA ILE A 12 -3.53 11.36 -6.33
C ILE A 12 -2.16 11.61 -6.99
N PRO A 13 -1.14 12.03 -6.23
CA PRO A 13 0.20 12.20 -6.76
C PRO A 13 0.83 10.88 -7.23
N ARG A 14 1.64 10.94 -8.29
CA ARG A 14 2.27 9.74 -8.89
C ARG A 14 3.18 8.99 -7.92
N ASP A 15 3.88 9.71 -7.05
CA ASP A 15 4.76 9.16 -6.03
C ASP A 15 4.01 8.38 -4.95
N VAL A 16 2.79 8.82 -4.59
CA VAL A 16 1.86 8.09 -3.71
C VAL A 16 1.49 6.75 -4.34
N LEU A 17 1.15 6.72 -5.63
CA LEU A 17 0.85 5.47 -6.35
C LEU A 17 2.06 4.53 -6.47
N ARG A 18 3.27 5.07 -6.58
CA ARG A 18 4.50 4.27 -6.68
C ARG A 18 4.99 3.75 -5.33
N ARG A 19 4.60 4.36 -4.21
CA ARG A 19 5.04 3.96 -2.87
C ARG A 19 4.66 2.51 -2.54
N PRO A 20 3.41 2.05 -2.75
CA PRO A 20 3.04 0.64 -2.56
C PRO A 20 3.88 -0.33 -3.39
N ILE A 21 4.18 0.01 -4.65
CA ILE A 21 5.01 -0.83 -5.53
C ILE A 21 6.42 -1.00 -4.95
N ARG A 22 7.05 0.09 -4.51
CA ARG A 22 8.38 0.04 -3.88
C ARG A 22 8.37 -0.75 -2.56
N GLN A 23 7.28 -0.67 -1.80
CA GLN A 23 7.14 -1.33 -0.51
C GLN A 23 6.63 -2.77 -0.62
N PHE A 24 6.29 -3.24 -1.82
CA PHE A 24 5.67 -4.56 -2.01
C PHE A 24 6.57 -5.68 -1.51
N ARG A 25 7.88 -5.62 -1.83
CA ARG A 25 8.82 -6.65 -1.38
C ARG A 25 8.91 -6.73 0.15
N ALA A 26 9.01 -5.59 0.83
CA ALA A 26 9.04 -5.55 2.29
C ALA A 26 7.77 -6.14 2.92
N ARG A 27 6.60 -5.91 2.32
CA ARG A 27 5.34 -6.52 2.77
C ARG A 27 5.32 -8.04 2.57
N LEU A 28 5.90 -8.55 1.48
CA LEU A 28 6.05 -9.99 1.29
C LEU A 28 6.98 -10.61 2.34
N ASP A 29 8.10 -9.95 2.63
CA ASP A 29 9.05 -10.44 3.63
C ASP A 29 8.38 -10.50 5.03
N LEU A 30 7.59 -9.49 5.39
CA LEU A 30 6.78 -9.47 6.62
C LEU A 30 5.71 -10.58 6.65
N CYS A 31 5.04 -10.83 5.54
CA CYS A 31 4.06 -11.93 5.41
C CYS A 31 4.71 -13.29 5.64
N ILE A 32 5.91 -13.50 5.07
CA ILE A 32 6.68 -14.74 5.25
C ILE A 32 7.11 -14.89 6.71
N GLN A 33 7.62 -13.82 7.35
CA GLN A 33 8.02 -13.84 8.75
C GLN A 33 6.86 -14.22 9.70
N GLN A 34 5.64 -13.81 9.36
CA GLN A 34 4.43 -14.14 10.12
C GLN A 34 3.76 -15.44 9.67
N ASN A 35 4.40 -16.25 8.82
CA ASN A 35 3.84 -17.48 8.27
C ASN A 35 2.44 -17.28 7.65
N GLY A 36 2.28 -16.19 6.89
CA GLY A 36 1.00 -15.80 6.29
C GLY A 36 0.02 -15.09 7.25
N GLY A 37 0.40 -14.87 8.51
CA GLY A 37 -0.37 -14.11 9.50
C GLY A 37 -0.40 -12.60 9.24
N ASN A 38 -1.23 -11.88 9.99
CA ASN A 38 -1.31 -10.41 9.92
C ASN A 38 0.03 -9.79 10.37
N PHE A 39 0.53 -8.84 9.58
CA PHE A 39 1.79 -8.13 9.81
C PHE A 39 1.62 -6.60 9.87
N GLU A 40 0.39 -6.07 9.93
CA GLU A 40 0.15 -4.61 9.97
C GLU A 40 0.83 -3.93 11.16
N GLN A 41 0.90 -4.60 12.31
CA GLN A 41 1.64 -4.09 13.49
C GLN A 41 3.15 -3.89 13.24
N LEU A 42 3.71 -4.49 12.19
CA LEU A 42 5.14 -4.43 11.86
C LEU A 42 5.46 -3.35 10.81
N ILE A 43 4.45 -2.73 10.19
CA ILE A 43 4.65 -1.76 9.10
C ILE A 43 5.13 -0.38 9.62
N ASN A 44 5.08 -0.14 10.94
CA ASN A 44 5.48 1.13 11.57
C ASN A 44 6.27 0.95 12.87
N GLY A 45 6.88 -0.23 13.07
CA GLY A 45 7.83 -0.50 14.16
C GLY A 45 9.25 -0.08 13.79
#